data_AF-A0A3N5F740-F1
#
_entry.id   AF-A0A3N5F740-F1
#
_cell.length_a   1.000
_cell.length_b   1.000
_cell.length_c   1.000
_cell.angle_alpha   90.00
_cell.angle_beta   90.00
_cell.angle_gamma   90.00
#
_symmetry.space_group_name_H-M   'P 1'
#
loop_
_entity.id
_entity.type
_entity.pdbx_description
1 polymer ?
#
loop_
_entity_poly.entity_id
_entity_poly.type
_entity_poly.pdbx_seq_one_letter_code
_entity_poly.pdbx_strand_id
1 'polypeptide(L)'
;MNEIRITKILTIPTSEVDITPIRAQGSGGQNVNKVSNAVHLRFDIRKSSLPDNYKIRLLGRRDQRLTADGQIVIKAQEFRSLEKNREEAFARLAEMIREAGIIMKKRRPTNPSLAAKQRRIDAKIQHGRTKSLRKKLS
;
A
#
# COMPACT_ATOMS: atom_id res chain seq x y z
N MET A 1 -17.83 21.68 1.11
CA MET A 1 -17.00 20.65 0.43
C MET A 1 -16.99 19.44 1.33
N ASN A 2 -17.90 18.48 1.08
CA ASN A 2 -18.22 17.42 2.04
C ASN A 2 -17.75 16.06 1.53
N GLU A 3 -16.70 16.05 0.70
CA GLU A 3 -16.26 14.85 -0.02
C GLU A 3 -14.73 14.82 -0.11
N ILE A 4 -14.16 13.65 0.15
CA ILE A 4 -12.75 13.34 -0.01
C ILE A 4 -12.57 12.66 -1.36
N ARG A 5 -11.83 13.31 -2.27
CA ARG A 5 -11.56 12.76 -3.60
C ARG A 5 -10.38 11.80 -3.55
N ILE A 6 -10.62 10.54 -3.88
CA ILE A 6 -9.59 9.49 -3.90
C ILE A 6 -9.02 9.35 -5.31
N THR A 7 -9.91 9.18 -6.28
CA THR A 7 -9.65 9.06 -7.73
C THR A 7 -10.71 9.85 -8.50
N LYS A 8 -10.56 10.03 -9.82
CA LYS A 8 -11.53 10.73 -10.68
C LYS A 8 -12.98 10.18 -10.56
N ILE A 9 -13.12 8.89 -10.22
CA ILE A 9 -14.41 8.19 -10.13
C ILE A 9 -14.80 7.78 -8.70
N LEU A 10 -13.90 7.96 -7.72
CA LEU A 10 -14.10 7.47 -6.36
C LEU A 10 -13.96 8.63 -5.38
N THR A 11 -15.06 8.93 -4.71
CA THR A 11 -15.19 9.94 -3.68
C THR A 11 -15.78 9.30 -2.42
N ILE A 12 -15.36 9.78 -1.26
CA ILE A 12 -15.88 9.35 0.04
C ILE A 12 -16.54 10.55 0.71
N PRO A 13 -17.81 10.47 1.13
CA PRO A 13 -18.45 11.50 1.92
C PRO A 13 -17.69 11.74 3.23
N THR A 14 -17.47 13.00 3.63
CA THR A 14 -16.82 13.31 4.91
C THR A 14 -17.64 12.85 6.12
N SER A 15 -18.93 12.53 5.93
CA SER A 15 -19.80 11.95 6.96
C SER A 15 -19.46 10.50 7.33
N GLU A 16 -18.73 9.79 6.48
CA GLU A 16 -18.27 8.42 6.78
C GLU A 16 -16.97 8.39 7.58
N VAL A 17 -16.41 9.56 7.88
CA VAL A 17 -15.13 9.73 8.55
C VAL A 17 -15.34 10.43 9.87
N ASP A 18 -14.97 9.77 10.96
CA ASP A 18 -15.01 10.35 12.29
C ASP A 18 -13.71 11.10 12.57
N ILE A 19 -13.84 12.36 12.95
CA ILE A 19 -12.71 13.26 13.20
C ILE A 19 -12.78 13.71 14.64
N THR A 20 -11.78 13.35 15.43
CA THR A 20 -11.64 13.78 16.83
C THR A 20 -10.42 14.68 16.96
N PRO A 21 -10.60 15.96 17.29
CA PRO A 21 -9.49 16.83 17.69
C PRO A 21 -8.86 16.29 18.97
N ILE A 22 -7.54 16.17 18.97
CA ILE A 22 -6.75 15.71 20.11
C ILE A 22 -5.65 16.72 20.40
N ARG A 23 -5.06 16.60 21.60
CA ARG A 23 -3.86 17.38 21.93
C ARG A 23 -2.67 16.83 21.14
N ALA A 24 -1.87 17.73 20.58
CA ALA A 24 -0.61 17.34 19.95
C ALA A 24 0.35 16.79 21.01
N GLN A 25 1.17 15.82 20.60
CA GLN A 25 2.19 15.23 21.44
C GLN A 25 3.54 15.89 21.15
N GLY A 26 4.24 16.36 22.17
CA GLY A 26 5.60 16.89 22.04
C GLY A 26 5.97 17.92 23.11
N SER A 27 7.25 18.26 23.19
CA SER A 27 7.78 19.31 24.07
C SER A 27 7.44 20.69 23.48
N GLY A 28 6.24 21.19 23.78
CA GLY A 28 5.84 22.55 23.42
C GLY A 28 5.40 23.34 24.64
N GLY A 29 5.57 24.67 24.57
CA GLY A 29 5.09 25.59 25.61
C GLY A 29 3.56 25.56 25.78
N GLN A 30 3.01 26.56 26.49
CA GLN A 30 1.61 26.56 26.93
C GLN A 30 0.57 26.22 25.84
N ASN A 31 0.80 26.62 24.59
CA ASN A 31 -0.12 26.36 23.48
C ASN A 31 -0.25 24.88 23.10
N VAL A 32 0.81 24.06 23.18
CA VAL A 32 0.76 22.63 22.82
C VAL A 32 -0.01 21.83 23.87
N ASN A 33 0.10 22.22 25.14
CA ASN A 33 -0.60 21.56 26.24
C ASN A 33 -2.09 21.93 26.31
N LYS A 34 -2.48 23.10 25.78
CA LYS A 34 -3.83 23.64 25.91
C LYS A 34 -4.70 23.51 24.65
N VAL A 35 -4.12 23.59 23.45
CA VAL A 35 -4.89 23.66 22.20
C VAL A 35 -4.94 22.29 21.51
N SER A 36 -6.15 21.77 21.29
CA SER A 36 -6.39 20.53 20.54
C SER A 36 -6.26 20.76 19.03
N ASN A 37 -5.03 20.95 18.55
CA ASN A 37 -4.76 21.18 17.14
C ASN A 37 -4.49 19.89 16.35
N ALA A 38 -4.14 18.79 17.00
CA ALA A 38 -3.92 17.51 16.34
C ALA A 38 -5.26 16.82 16.02
N VAL A 39 -5.26 15.94 15.03
CA VAL A 39 -6.45 15.26 14.54
C VAL A 39 -6.24 13.75 14.58
N HIS A 40 -7.20 13.06 15.20
CA HIS A 40 -7.42 11.63 15.01
C HIS A 40 -8.57 11.43 14.04
N LEU A 41 -8.27 10.80 12.91
CA LEU A 41 -9.23 10.38 11.91
C LEU A 41 -9.48 8.88 12.06
N ARG A 42 -10.74 8.48 12.16
CA ARG A 42 -11.18 7.09 12.15
C ARG A 42 -12.08 6.84 10.95
N PHE A 43 -11.85 5.74 10.25
CA PHE A 43 -12.62 5.34 9.09
C PHE A 43 -12.89 3.84 9.11
N ASP A 44 -14.16 3.45 9.11
CA ASP A 44 -14.59 2.05 9.07
C ASP A 44 -14.67 1.55 7.63
N ILE A 45 -13.76 0.66 7.25
CA ILE A 45 -13.69 0.13 5.88
C ILE A 45 -14.95 -0.69 5.55
N ARG A 46 -15.49 -1.45 6.51
CA ARG A 46 -16.60 -2.39 6.26
C ARG A 46 -17.90 -1.64 5.98
N LYS A 47 -18.17 -0.61 6.77
CA LYS A 47 -19.36 0.24 6.66
C LYS A 47 -19.28 1.32 5.58
N SER A 48 -18.10 1.56 5.02
CA SER A 48 -17.90 2.60 4.01
C SER A 48 -18.60 2.32 2.67
N SER A 49 -18.79 3.37 1.88
CA SER A 49 -19.27 3.32 0.48
C SER A 49 -18.20 2.84 -0.52
N LEU A 50 -17.05 2.35 -0.05
CA LEU A 50 -15.99 1.85 -0.91
C LEU A 50 -16.43 0.61 -1.72
N PRO A 51 -15.96 0.45 -2.98
CA PRO A 51 -16.18 -0.78 -3.73
C PRO A 51 -15.51 -1.98 -3.04
N ASP A 52 -16.10 -3.17 -3.15
CA ASP A 52 -15.64 -4.39 -2.46
C ASP A 52 -14.18 -4.74 -2.75
N ASN A 53 -13.73 -4.48 -3.98
CA ASN A 53 -12.33 -4.67 -4.38
C ASN A 53 -11.36 -3.85 -3.52
N TYR A 54 -11.74 -2.63 -3.13
CA TYR A 54 -10.93 -1.80 -2.24
C TYR A 54 -11.03 -2.30 -0.81
N LYS A 55 -12.23 -2.67 -0.34
CA LYS A 55 -12.46 -3.20 1.01
C LYS A 55 -11.62 -4.44 1.28
N ILE A 56 -11.65 -5.42 0.37
CA ILE A 56 -10.89 -6.67 0.50
C ILE A 56 -9.39 -6.40 0.56
N ARG A 57 -8.88 -5.50 -0.28
CA ARG A 57 -7.44 -5.18 -0.32
C ARG A 57 -6.97 -4.39 0.90
N LEU A 58 -7.77 -3.44 1.36
CA LEU A 58 -7.48 -2.67 2.56
C LEU A 58 -7.49 -3.59 3.80
N LEU A 59 -8.47 -4.47 3.92
CA LEU A 59 -8.54 -5.45 5.02
C LEU A 59 -7.44 -6.51 4.94
N GLY A 60 -6.97 -6.86 3.74
CA GLY A 60 -5.85 -7.77 3.54
C GLY A 60 -4.46 -7.13 3.72
N ARG A 61 -4.38 -5.81 3.86
CA ARG A 61 -3.11 -5.09 4.03
C ARG A 61 -2.67 -5.20 5.48
N ARG A 62 -1.43 -5.63 5.71
CA ARG A 62 -0.79 -5.58 7.03
C ARG A 62 -0.23 -4.18 7.25
N ASP A 63 -1.06 -3.29 7.79
CA ASP A 63 -0.70 -1.92 8.16
C ASP A 63 -0.91 -1.68 9.66
N GLN A 64 -0.02 -0.95 10.31
CA GLN A 64 -0.12 -0.63 11.74
C GLN A 64 -1.29 0.32 12.05
N ARG A 65 -1.75 1.06 11.04
CA ARG A 65 -2.88 1.98 11.14
C ARG A 65 -4.24 1.26 11.04
N LEU A 66 -4.24 -0.02 10.67
CA LEU A 66 -5.44 -0.84 10.56
C LEU A 66 -5.69 -1.60 11.87
N THR A 67 -6.86 -1.40 12.45
CA THR A 67 -7.31 -2.12 13.65
C THR A 67 -7.83 -3.51 13.26
N ALA A 68 -7.79 -4.48 14.17
CA ALA A 68 -8.37 -5.81 13.98
C ALA A 68 -9.86 -5.78 13.55
N ASP A 69 -10.59 -4.76 13.98
CA ASP A 69 -12.00 -4.53 13.63
C ASP A 69 -12.21 -3.99 12.21
N GLY A 70 -11.13 -3.73 11.45
CA GLY A 70 -11.22 -3.19 10.09
C GLY A 70 -11.41 -1.67 10.03
N GLN A 71 -10.96 -0.96 11.06
CA GLN A 71 -10.95 0.51 11.11
C GLN A 71 -9.56 1.07 10.85
N ILE A 72 -9.45 2.05 9.96
CA ILE A 72 -8.24 2.82 9.73
C ILE A 72 -8.21 3.97 10.73
N VAL A 73 -7.10 4.10 11.46
CA VAL A 73 -6.85 5.20 12.39
C VAL A 73 -5.63 5.99 11.93
N ILE A 74 -5.82 7.28 11.64
CA ILE A 74 -4.77 8.19 11.18
C ILE A 74 -4.62 9.33 12.18
N LYS A 75 -3.39 9.58 12.61
CA LYS A 75 -3.02 10.74 13.42
C LYS A 75 -2.31 11.78 12.56
N ALA A 76 -2.79 13.02 12.58
CA ALA A 76 -2.16 14.17 11.94
C ALA A 76 -1.90 15.27 12.98
N GLN A 77 -0.65 15.72 13.07
CA GLN A 77 -0.22 16.71 14.08
C GLN A 77 0.98 17.54 13.61
N GLU A 78 1.23 17.58 12.29
CA GLU A 78 2.42 18.23 11.72
C GLU A 78 2.31 19.76 11.82
N PHE A 79 1.09 20.29 11.70
CA PHE A 79 0.83 21.71 11.68
C PHE A 79 0.32 22.24 13.03
N ARG A 80 0.49 23.55 13.22
CA ARG A 80 -0.06 24.25 14.40
C ARG A 80 -1.57 24.53 14.29
N SER A 81 -2.14 24.48 13.08
CA SER A 81 -3.57 24.72 12.81
C SER A 81 -4.35 23.41 12.68
N LEU A 82 -5.52 23.36 13.31
CA LEU A 82 -6.44 22.22 13.24
C LEU A 82 -6.91 21.95 11.81
N GLU A 83 -7.21 23.00 11.04
CA GLU A 83 -7.70 22.86 9.67
C GLU A 83 -6.66 22.21 8.76
N LYS A 84 -5.39 22.62 8.90
CA LYS A 84 -4.28 22.03 8.15
C LYS A 84 -4.07 20.55 8.52
N ASN A 85 -4.12 20.22 9.81
CA ASN A 85 -4.02 18.81 10.25
C ASN A 85 -5.21 17.98 9.77
N ARG A 86 -6.41 18.56 9.65
CA ARG A 86 -7.58 17.88 9.09
C ARG A 86 -7.38 17.57 7.60
N GLU A 87 -6.92 18.55 6.83
CA GLU A 87 -6.62 18.37 5.40
C GLU A 87 -5.52 17.32 5.17
N GLU A 88 -4.47 17.35 6.00
CA GLU A 88 -3.39 16.36 6.01
C GLU A 88 -3.93 14.95 6.29
N ALA A 89 -4.81 14.81 7.29
CA ALA A 89 -5.43 13.52 7.61
C ALA A 89 -6.26 12.97 6.43
N PHE A 90 -7.02 13.83 5.75
CA PHE A 90 -7.77 13.45 4.55
C PHE A 90 -6.85 13.07 3.39
N ALA A 91 -5.77 13.81 3.18
CA ALA A 91 -4.79 13.51 2.12
C ALA A 91 -4.14 12.14 2.35
N ARG A 92 -3.74 11.84 3.60
CA ARG A 92 -3.17 10.54 3.98
C ARG A 92 -4.16 9.38 3.83
N LEU A 93 -5.43 9.59 4.19
CA LEU A 93 -6.49 8.61 3.96
C LEU A 93 -6.65 8.35 2.45
N ALA A 94 -6.74 9.41 1.65
CA ALA A 94 -6.92 9.32 0.22
C ALA A 94 -5.75 8.59 -0.47
N GLU A 95 -4.53 8.87 -0.05
CA GLU A 95 -3.33 8.18 -0.54
C GLU A 95 -3.34 6.70 -0.18
N MET A 96 -3.65 6.33 1.06
CA MET A 96 -3.72 4.93 1.49
C MET A 96 -4.73 4.12 0.69
N ILE A 97 -5.91 4.70 0.42
CA ILE A 97 -6.96 4.05 -0.37
C ILE A 97 -6.54 3.96 -1.84
N ARG A 98 -5.88 5.00 -2.37
CA ARG A 98 -5.35 5.00 -3.74
C ARG A 98 -4.32 3.89 -3.93
N GLU A 99 -3.39 3.72 -3.00
CA GLU A 99 -2.41 2.64 -3.03
C GLU A 99 -3.06 1.26 -3.03
N ALA A 100 -4.12 1.05 -2.23
CA ALA A 100 -4.88 -0.20 -2.24
C ALA A 100 -5.58 -0.45 -3.60
N GLY A 101 -5.89 0.60 -4.35
CA GLY A 101 -6.41 0.52 -5.70
C GLY A 101 -5.40 0.00 -6.74
N ILE A 102 -4.09 0.14 -6.49
CA ILE A 102 -3.05 -0.22 -7.46
C ILE A 102 -3.04 -1.74 -7.69
N ILE A 103 -3.37 -2.14 -8.91
CA ILE A 103 -3.33 -3.54 -9.34
C ILE A 103 -1.96 -3.81 -9.94
N MET A 104 -1.13 -4.57 -9.23
CA MET A 104 0.10 -5.08 -9.82
C MET A 104 -0.24 -6.04 -10.98
N LYS A 105 0.26 -5.73 -12.17
CA LYS A 105 0.11 -6.60 -13.34
C LYS A 105 0.74 -7.95 -13.04
N LYS A 106 -0.03 -9.03 -13.20
CA LYS A 106 0.48 -10.39 -13.02
C LYS A 106 1.70 -10.62 -13.91
N ARG A 107 2.83 -10.97 -13.30
CA ARG A 107 4.03 -11.38 -14.05
C ARG A 107 3.69 -12.64 -14.85
N ARG A 108 3.89 -12.58 -16.16
CA ARG A 108 3.89 -13.77 -17.01
C ARG A 108 5.31 -14.32 -17.02
N PRO A 109 5.55 -15.57 -16.61
CA PRO A 109 6.89 -16.14 -16.65
C PRO A 109 7.38 -16.14 -18.09
N THR A 110 8.64 -15.75 -18.29
CA THR A 110 9.28 -15.77 -19.60
C THR A 110 9.79 -17.17 -19.89
N ASN A 111 9.60 -17.65 -21.11
CA ASN A 111 10.22 -18.90 -21.56
C ASN A 111 11.76 -18.75 -21.63
N PRO A 112 12.54 -19.84 -21.50
CA PRO A 112 13.98 -19.80 -21.75
C PRO A 112 14.29 -19.23 -23.14
N SER A 113 15.31 -18.39 -23.22
CA SER A 113 15.72 -17.76 -24.48
C SER A 113 16.21 -18.79 -25.50
N LEU A 114 16.13 -18.46 -26.79
CA LEU A 114 16.66 -19.30 -27.86
C LEU A 114 18.16 -19.60 -27.67
N ALA A 115 18.93 -18.59 -27.28
CA ALA A 115 20.35 -18.76 -26.96
C ALA A 115 20.59 -19.74 -25.80
N ALA A 116 19.75 -19.71 -24.75
CA ALA A 116 19.85 -20.67 -23.66
C ALA A 116 19.52 -22.10 -24.12
N LYS A 117 18.52 -22.26 -25.00
CA LYS A 117 18.19 -23.56 -25.60
C LYS A 117 19.34 -24.08 -26.46
N GLN A 118 19.96 -23.22 -27.28
CA GLN A 118 21.07 -23.58 -28.15
C GLN A 118 22.30 -24.01 -27.33
N ARG A 119 22.74 -23.19 -26.36
CA ARG A 119 23.85 -23.52 -25.47
C ARG A 119 23.67 -24.85 -24.74
N ARG A 120 22.43 -25.18 -24.33
CA ARG A 120 22.12 -26.47 -23.70
C ARG A 120 22.35 -27.65 -24.66
N ILE A 121 21.95 -27.50 -25.92
CA ILE A 121 22.15 -28.52 -26.96
C ILE A 121 23.64 -28.67 -27.26
N ASP A 122 24.35 -27.56 -27.44
CA ASP A 122 25.78 -27.55 -27.74
C ASP A 122 26.60 -28.19 -26.60
N ALA A 123 26.29 -27.83 -25.35
CA ALA A 123 26.90 -28.45 -24.17
C ALA A 123 26.62 -29.95 -24.08
N LYS A 124 25.39 -30.39 -24.44
CA LYS A 124 25.04 -31.82 -24.50
C LYS A 124 25.88 -32.55 -25.56
N ILE A 125 26.06 -31.95 -26.74
CA ILE A 125 26.88 -32.52 -27.83
C ILE A 125 28.34 -32.59 -27.40
N GLN A 126 28.89 -31.51 -26.84
CA GLN A 126 30.28 -31.47 -26.38
C GLN A 126 30.55 -32.54 -25.32
N HIS A 127 29.68 -32.65 -24.30
CA HIS A 127 29.81 -33.71 -23.29
C HIS A 127 29.73 -35.12 -23.89
N GLY A 128 28.85 -35.35 -24.87
CA GLY A 128 28.77 -36.63 -25.59
C GLY A 128 30.09 -36.98 -26.29
N ARG A 129 30.68 -36.02 -27.01
CA ARG A 129 31.99 -36.18 -27.66
C ARG A 129 33.09 -36.47 -26.65
N THR A 130 33.18 -35.68 -25.58
CA THR A 130 34.17 -35.90 -24.50
C THR A 130 34.01 -37.27 -23.85
N LYS A 131 32.78 -37.76 -23.64
CA LYS A 131 32.55 -39.12 -23.11
C LYS A 131 32.99 -40.22 -24.08
N SER A 132 32.73 -40.05 -25.38
CA SER A 132 33.15 -41.03 -26.40
C SER A 132 34.66 -41.18 -26.47
N LEU A 133 35.40 -40.07 -26.40
CA LEU A 133 36.87 -40.07 -26.42
C LEU A 133 37.50 -40.72 -25.18
N ARG A 134 36.75 -40.90 -24.10
CA ARG A 134 37.21 -41.55 -22.85
C ARG A 134 37.04 -43.07 -22.86
N LYS A 135 36.35 -43.66 -23.85
CA LYS A 135 36.27 -45.12 -23.95
C LYS A 135 37.69 -45.66 -24.18
N LYS A 136 38.14 -46.59 -23.33
CA LYS A 136 39.40 -47.32 -23.54
C LYS A 136 39.34 -47.98 -24.92
N LEU A 137 40.36 -47.73 -25.73
CA LEU A 137 40.66 -48.55 -26.90
C LEU A 137 40.90 -49.97 -26.39
N SER A 138 40.07 -50.93 -26.83
CA SER A 138 40.29 -52.36 -26.65
C SER A 138 41.16 -52.88 -27.79
#